data_AF-A0A832M325-F1
#
_entry.id   AF-A0A832M325-F1
#
_cell.length_a   1.000
_cell.length_b   1.000
_cell.length_c   1.000
_cell.angle_alpha   90.00
_cell.angle_beta   90.00
_cell.angle_gamma   90.00
#
_symmetry.space_group_name_H-M   'P 1'
#
loop_
_entity.id
_entity.type
_entity.pdbx_description
1 polymer ?
#
loop_
_entity_poly.entity_id
_entity_poly.type
_entity_poly.pdbx_seq_one_letter_code
_entity_poly.pdbx_strand_id
1 'polypeptide(L)'
;RRAVLVGTKTFGKGLVQSVRSVGDNCGLAVTIAKYLTPSGRDINKNGIAPDIAVQLTEAQRKELSSNRDKVGTVEDPQYAKALEVLNQKIVETRQSPRAGMTR
;
A
#
# COMPACT_ATOMS: atom_id res chain seq x y z
N ARG A 1 -15.41 -0.80 3.69
CA ARG A 1 -14.06 -0.93 3.09
C ARG A 1 -14.05 -0.11 1.80
N ARG A 2 -13.10 0.82 1.61
CA ARG A 2 -13.08 1.75 0.45
C ARG A 2 -12.33 1.23 -0.77
N ALA A 3 -11.36 0.34 -0.57
CA ALA A 3 -10.52 -0.22 -1.63
C ALA A 3 -10.14 -1.67 -1.29
N VAL A 4 -9.53 -2.36 -2.26
CA VAL A 4 -8.88 -3.66 -2.09
C VAL A 4 -7.38 -3.47 -2.28
N LEU A 5 -6.58 -3.98 -1.36
CA LEU A 5 -5.13 -3.94 -1.43
C LEU A 5 -4.61 -5.19 -2.15
N VAL A 6 -3.82 -4.99 -3.22
CA VAL A 6 -3.19 -6.07 -4.00
C VAL A 6 -1.68 -5.89 -3.96
N GLY A 7 -0.94 -6.99 -3.77
CA GLY A 7 0.53 -6.98 -3.81
C GLY A 7 1.13 -7.74 -2.63
N THR A 8 2.15 -7.16 -2.00
CA THR A 8 2.83 -7.77 -0.84
C THR A 8 2.70 -6.90 0.41
N LYS A 9 3.02 -7.51 1.57
CA LYS A 9 3.05 -6.80 2.84
C LYS A 9 4.04 -5.62 2.76
N THR A 10 3.58 -4.42 3.10
CA THR A 10 4.45 -3.23 3.12
C THR A 10 5.52 -3.35 4.19
N PHE A 11 6.62 -2.62 4.06
CA PHE A 11 7.72 -2.59 5.04
C PHE A 11 7.28 -2.26 6.48
N GLY A 12 6.34 -1.32 6.65
CA GLY A 12 5.84 -0.96 7.98
C GLY A 12 6.72 0.05 8.72
N LYS A 13 7.23 1.08 8.05
CA LYS A 13 7.78 2.26 8.72
C LYS A 13 6.62 3.20 9.03
N GLY A 14 6.24 3.27 10.30
CA GLY A 14 5.07 4.04 10.77
C GLY A 14 5.43 5.09 11.82
N LEU A 15 6.62 5.70 11.72
CA LEU A 15 7.14 6.63 12.73
C LEU A 15 7.33 8.03 12.13
N VAL A 16 7.14 9.05 12.96
CA VAL A 16 7.45 10.45 12.65
C VAL A 16 8.71 10.86 13.41
N GLN A 17 9.71 11.37 12.69
CA GLN A 17 10.97 11.81 13.26
C GLN A 17 11.12 13.32 13.12
N SER A 18 11.71 13.96 14.13
CA SER A 18 12.07 15.38 14.13
C SER A 18 13.56 15.51 14.43
N VAL A 19 14.26 16.36 13.68
CA VAL A 19 15.67 16.65 13.90
C VAL A 19 15.79 17.84 14.84
N ARG A 20 16.55 17.68 15.91
CA ARG A 20 16.89 18.74 16.88
C ARG A 20 18.38 19.00 16.82
N SER A 21 18.78 20.27 16.70
CA SER A 21 20.19 20.64 16.83
C SER A 21 20.62 20.48 18.29
N VAL A 22 21.84 19.98 18.50
CA VAL A 22 22.42 19.74 19.82
C VAL A 22 23.79 20.40 19.99
N GLY A 23 24.17 21.32 19.10
CA GLY A 23 25.47 22.00 19.08
C GLY A 23 26.03 22.14 17.66
N ASP A 24 27.26 22.66 17.56
CA ASP A 24 27.92 23.00 16.29
C ASP A 24 27.87 21.85 15.27
N ASN A 25 27.13 22.06 14.18
CA ASN A 25 26.92 21.11 13.08
C ASN A 25 26.42 19.71 13.50
N CYS A 26 25.83 19.56 14.69
CA CYS A 26 25.32 18.29 15.20
C CYS A 26 23.80 18.30 15.32
N GLY A 27 23.18 17.16 15.03
CA GLY A 27 21.72 16.99 15.12
C GLY A 27 21.32 15.60 15.60
N LEU A 28 20.26 15.54 16.41
CA LEU A 28 19.63 14.33 16.91
C LEU A 28 18.28 14.12 16.22
N ALA A 29 18.10 12.98 15.56
CA ALA A 29 16.80 12.57 15.02
C ALA A 29 16.02 11.80 16.08
N VAL A 30 14.95 12.42 16.61
CA VAL A 30 14.10 11.84 17.66
C VAL A 30 12.78 11.41 17.06
N THR A 31 12.34 10.19 17.37
CA THR A 31 10.97 9.74 17.06
C THR A 31 9.99 10.41 18.02
N ILE A 32 9.06 11.19 17.47
CA ILE A 32 8.12 11.99 18.27
C ILE A 32 6.68 11.46 18.21
N ALA A 33 6.35 10.63 17.21
CA ALA A 33 5.03 10.06 17.05
C ALA A 33 5.05 8.76 16.23
N LYS A 34 3.91 8.07 16.23
CA LYS A 34 3.65 6.88 15.39
C LYS A 34 2.28 6.96 14.73
N TYR A 35 2.17 6.35 13.55
CA TYR A 35 0.91 6.23 12.81
C TYR A 35 0.15 4.97 13.24
N LEU A 36 -1.14 5.16 13.53
CA LEU A 36 -2.10 4.08 13.81
C LEU A 36 -3.15 4.05 12.70
N THR A 37 -3.67 2.87 12.38
CA THR A 37 -4.86 2.75 11.52
C THR A 37 -6.10 3.29 12.26
N PRO A 38 -7.21 3.57 11.55
CA PRO A 38 -8.47 3.95 12.20
C PRO A 38 -9.00 2.94 13.23
N SER A 39 -8.59 1.67 13.12
CA SER A 39 -8.90 0.62 14.09
C SER A 39 -7.90 0.53 15.25
N GLY A 40 -6.98 1.49 15.38
CA GLY A 40 -5.96 1.54 16.43
C GLY A 40 -4.74 0.63 16.22
N ARG A 41 -4.60 -0.02 15.05
CA ARG A 41 -3.47 -0.93 14.80
C ARG A 41 -2.19 -0.14 14.52
N ASP A 42 -1.11 -0.52 15.19
CA ASP A 42 0.23 0.04 14.94
C ASP A 42 0.80 -0.47 13.60
N ILE A 43 1.25 0.47 12.77
CA ILE A 43 1.84 0.20 11.46
C ILE A 43 3.34 -0.11 11.61
N ASN A 44 4.01 0.43 12.63
CA ASN A 44 5.45 0.30 12.79
C ASN A 44 5.86 -1.17 13.01
N LYS A 45 6.84 -1.67 12.26
CA LYS A 45 7.30 -3.08 12.21
C LYS A 45 6.25 -4.09 11.70
N ASN A 46 4.97 -3.74 11.74
CA ASN A 46 3.88 -4.62 11.36
C ASN A 46 3.48 -4.47 9.90
N GLY A 47 3.62 -3.28 9.31
CA GLY A 47 3.13 -2.98 7.97
C GLY A 47 1.63 -3.18 7.79
N ILE A 48 1.20 -2.98 6.55
CA ILE A 48 -0.16 -3.25 6.08
C ILE A 48 -0.10 -4.53 5.23
N ALA A 49 -0.98 -5.47 5.56
CA ALA A 49 -1.15 -6.69 4.77
C ALA A 49 -2.07 -6.41 3.56
N PRO A 50 -1.78 -6.98 2.39
CA PRO A 50 -2.68 -6.88 1.25
C PRO A 50 -3.93 -7.74 1.50
N ASP A 51 -5.05 -7.37 0.87
CA ASP A 51 -6.24 -8.22 0.83
C ASP A 51 -6.04 -9.38 -0.15
N ILE A 52 -5.29 -9.16 -1.24
CA ILE A 52 -4.90 -10.17 -2.24
C ILE A 52 -3.38 -10.19 -2.37
N ALA A 53 -2.77 -11.28 -1.94
CA ALA A 53 -1.32 -11.45 -2.00
C ALA A 53 -0.86 -11.81 -3.41
N VAL A 54 0.10 -11.07 -3.95
CA VAL A 54 0.76 -11.32 -5.24
C VAL A 54 2.26 -11.18 -5.05
N GLN A 55 2.95 -12.32 -4.97
CA GLN A 55 4.40 -12.35 -4.79
C GLN A 55 5.11 -12.22 -6.14
N LEU A 56 6.09 -11.31 -6.20
CA LEU A 56 6.98 -11.20 -7.35
C LEU A 56 8.13 -12.19 -7.21
N THR A 57 8.46 -12.85 -8.31
CA THR A 57 9.73 -13.57 -8.41
C THR A 57 10.91 -12.60 -8.31
N GLU A 58 12.10 -13.11 -7.98
CA GLU A 58 13.29 -12.28 -7.88
C GLU A 58 13.65 -11.61 -9.21
N ALA A 59 13.45 -12.31 -10.34
CA ALA A 59 13.65 -11.78 -11.67
C ALA A 59 12.72 -10.59 -11.95
N GLN A 60 11.41 -10.74 -11.70
CA GLN A 60 10.43 -9.66 -11.87
C GLN A 60 10.72 -8.47 -10.96
N ARG A 61 11.10 -8.73 -9.70
CA ARG A 61 11.46 -7.67 -8.75
C ARG A 61 12.67 -6.88 -9.25
N LYS A 62 13.71 -7.57 -9.72
CA LYS A 62 14.92 -6.96 -10.26
C LYS A 62 14.61 -6.14 -11.51
N GLU A 63 13.78 -6.67 -12.40
CA GLU A 63 13.35 -5.98 -13.62
C GLU A 63 12.61 -4.67 -13.30
N LEU A 64 11.59 -4.73 -12.43
CA LEU A 64 10.83 -3.55 -12.02
C LEU A 64 11.68 -2.53 -11.25
N SER A 65 12.70 -2.99 -10.51
CA SER A 65 13.64 -2.09 -9.84
C SER A 65 14.61 -1.39 -10.81
N SER A 66 14.98 -2.06 -11.91
CA SER A 66 15.90 -1.54 -12.91
C SER A 66 15.20 -0.61 -13.91
N ASN A 67 13.96 -0.94 -14.28
CA ASN A 67 13.17 -0.16 -15.22
C ASN A 67 11.86 0.29 -14.57
N ARG A 68 11.86 1.52 -14.05
CA ARG A 68 10.70 2.08 -13.34
C ARG A 68 9.50 2.38 -14.24
N ASP A 69 9.69 2.51 -15.55
CA ASP A 69 8.61 2.82 -16.50
C ASP A 69 7.62 1.64 -16.65
N LYS A 70 8.06 0.43 -16.28
CA LYS A 70 7.20 -0.77 -16.27
C LYS A 70 6.27 -0.83 -15.05
N VAL A 71 6.59 -0.12 -13.97
CA VAL A 71 5.80 -0.13 -12.73
C VAL A 71 4.45 0.54 -12.97
N GLY A 72 3.36 -0.13 -12.60
CA GLY A 72 2.00 0.38 -12.87
C GLY A 72 1.53 0.18 -14.32
N THR A 73 2.18 -0.70 -15.07
CA THR A 73 1.74 -1.16 -16.40
C THR A 73 1.32 -2.62 -16.33
N VAL A 74 0.75 -3.16 -17.42
CA VAL A 74 0.39 -4.59 -17.51
C VAL A 74 1.59 -5.53 -17.38
N GLU A 75 2.81 -5.03 -17.53
CA GLU A 75 4.04 -5.80 -17.33
C GLU A 75 4.38 -6.01 -15.85
N ASP A 76 3.78 -5.22 -14.94
CA ASP A 76 3.85 -5.45 -13.50
C ASP A 76 2.73 -6.44 -13.08
N PRO A 77 3.07 -7.65 -12.63
CA PRO A 77 2.09 -8.66 -12.23
C PRO A 77 1.15 -8.20 -11.11
N GLN A 78 1.62 -7.36 -10.18
CA GLN A 78 0.79 -6.85 -9.10
C GLN A 78 -0.24 -5.86 -9.65
N TYR A 79 0.16 -4.99 -10.57
CA TYR A 79 -0.73 -4.05 -11.23
C TYR A 79 -1.75 -4.76 -12.13
N ALA A 80 -1.30 -5.70 -12.96
CA ALA A 80 -2.18 -6.50 -13.81
C ALA A 80 -3.27 -7.21 -12.99
N LYS A 81 -2.90 -7.80 -11.84
CA LYS A 81 -3.87 -8.42 -10.93
C LYS A 81 -4.82 -7.41 -10.30
N ALA A 82 -4.33 -6.22 -9.94
CA ALA A 82 -5.18 -5.16 -9.40
C ALA A 82 -6.24 -4.69 -10.42
N LEU A 83 -5.88 -4.56 -11.70
CA LEU A 83 -6.82 -4.23 -12.77
C LEU A 83 -7.89 -5.32 -12.96
N GLU A 84 -7.49 -6.59 -12.96
CA GLU A 84 -8.42 -7.72 -13.05
C GLU A 84 -9.47 -7.67 -11.94
N VAL A 85 -9.02 -7.50 -10.69
CA VAL A 85 -9.88 -7.43 -9.50
C VAL A 85 -10.79 -6.20 -9.54
N LEU A 86 -10.26 -5.06 -9.97
CA LEU A 86 -11.04 -3.83 -10.10
C LEU A 86 -12.17 -4.00 -11.13
N ASN A 87 -11.87 -4.59 -12.29
CA ASN A 87 -12.85 -4.85 -13.34
C ASN A 87 -13.95 -5.80 -12.87
N GLN A 88 -13.59 -6.88 -12.16
CA GLN A 88 -14.56 -7.79 -11.53
C GLN A 88 -15.50 -7.02 -10.60
N LYS A 89 -14.96 -6.18 -9.71
CA LYS A 89 -15.77 -5.37 -8.79
C LYS A 89 -16.68 -4.36 -9.48
N ILE A 90 -16.22 -3.76 -10.58
CA ILE A 90 -17.04 -2.84 -11.37
C ILE A 90 -18.21 -3.60 -12.00
N VAL A 91 -17.98 -4.80 -12.53
CA VAL A 91 -19.03 -5.66 -13.09
C VAL A 91 -20.02 -6.07 -12.01
N GLU A 92 -19.56 -6.56 -10.85
CA GLU A 92 -20.41 -6.90 -9.69
C GLU A 92 -21.29 -5.72 -9.24
N THR A 93 -20.69 -4.52 -9.17
CA THR A 93 -21.38 -3.29 -8.77
C THR A 93 -22.43 -2.88 -9.80
N ARG A 94 -22.17 -3.10 -11.10
CA ARG A 94 -23.13 -2.82 -12.18
C ARG A 94 -24.27 -3.85 -12.27
N GLN A 95 -23.98 -5.11 -11.94
CA GLN A 95 -24.96 -6.20 -11.94
C GLN A 95 -25.85 -6.22 -10.70
N SER A 96 -25.42 -5.58 -9.60
CA SER A 96 -26.24 -5.34 -8.41
C SER A 96 -27.05 -4.05 -8.60
N PRO A 97 -28.34 -4.09 -9.01
CA PRO A 97 -29.17 -2.88 -8.99
C PRO A 97 -29.20 -2.35 -7.55
N ARG A 98 -29.06 -1.03 -7.38
CA ARG A 98 -29.11 -0.35 -6.08
C ARG A 98 -30.32 -0.81 -5.26
N ALA A 99 -30.12 -1.74 -4.34
CA ALA A 99 -31.05 -1.98 -3.26
C ALA A 99 -30.98 -0.74 -2.35
N GLY A 100 -32.00 0.12 -2.44
CA GLY A 100 -32.14 1.28 -1.56
C GLY A 100 -32.43 2.61 -2.27
N MET A 101 -33.41 2.63 -3.17
CA MET A 101 -34.27 3.81 -3.33
C MET A 101 -35.50 3.59 -2.46
N THR A 102 -35.43 3.96 -1.19
CA THR A 102 -36.61 4.12 -0.35
C THR A 102 -36.34 5.12 0.77
N ARG A 103 -36.91 6.31 0.56
CA ARG A 103 -37.25 7.43 1.46
C ARG A 103 -36.19 7.98 2.41
#